data_AF-A0A946ZR78-F1
#
_entry.id   AF-A0A946ZR78-F1
#
_cell.length_a   1.000
_cell.length_b   1.000
_cell.length_c   1.000
_cell.angle_alpha   90.00
_cell.angle_beta   90.00
_cell.angle_gamma   90.00
#
_symmetry.space_group_name_H-M   'P 1'
#
loop_
_entity.id
_entity.type
_entity.pdbx_description
1 polymer ?
#
loop_
_entity_poly.entity_id
_entity_poly.type
_entity_poly.pdbx_seq_one_letter_code
_entity_poly.pdbx_strand_id
1 'polypeptide(L)'
;NIRLACTGMLSSVPVDTVNSWRDELFWHRLNKKCVEIDLWGQASNFNWEQVLFKALLKGFGLKHNGRAFLSLERALPFDVFRKLTHNLPALESVFLGLCGLLSGENSEDPYFLSLKKEYLYLRTKYKLSADACHTPVFFSLRPHNFPTIRLSQLAQLYHQLPNLFDRIRRAKSLPALKNLLNTHASSYWNTHYTFGKSGTYELKKLSNSFKDLLLLNAVFPVLRCYGEYIGKVVDIQIMQWATELKAEQNSLIRTFKKEGISSQNAFESQALIHLHTHYCRKNKCLQCQWGTYILYGK
;
A
#
# COMPACT_ATOMS: atom_id res chain seq x y z
N ASN A 1 -10.53 -0.53 -23.27
CA ASN A 1 -10.06 0.83 -23.57
C ASN A 1 -10.61 1.80 -22.54
N ILE A 2 -9.75 2.61 -21.93
CA ILE A 2 -10.18 3.71 -21.05
C ILE A 2 -10.64 4.86 -21.96
N ARG A 3 -11.88 5.34 -21.79
CA ARG A 3 -12.45 6.45 -22.57
C ARG A 3 -12.64 7.66 -21.66
N LEU A 4 -12.16 8.82 -22.11
CA LEU A 4 -12.37 10.11 -21.43
C LEU A 4 -13.43 10.90 -22.19
N ALA A 5 -14.35 11.56 -21.48
CA ALA A 5 -15.39 12.37 -22.13
C ALA A 5 -14.79 13.59 -22.86
N CYS A 6 -13.65 14.10 -22.39
CA CYS A 6 -12.91 15.21 -22.97
C CYS A 6 -11.86 14.80 -24.03
N THR A 7 -11.88 13.54 -24.50
CA THR A 7 -10.96 13.08 -25.57
C THR A 7 -11.01 14.01 -26.78
N GLY A 8 -9.84 14.37 -27.31
CA GLY A 8 -9.69 15.30 -28.43
C GLY A 8 -9.84 16.78 -28.08
N MET A 9 -10.29 17.12 -26.86
CA MET A 9 -10.48 18.51 -26.40
C MET A 9 -9.45 18.92 -25.35
N LEU A 10 -8.74 17.98 -24.75
CA LEU A 10 -7.78 18.24 -23.66
C LEU A 10 -6.63 19.18 -24.03
N SER A 11 -6.23 19.22 -25.31
CA SER A 11 -5.20 20.14 -25.80
C SER A 11 -5.61 21.61 -25.78
N SER A 12 -6.91 21.92 -25.68
CA SER A 12 -7.42 23.29 -25.60
C SER A 12 -7.34 23.89 -24.19
N VAL A 13 -7.11 23.06 -23.16
CA VAL A 13 -7.07 23.50 -21.77
C VAL A 13 -5.70 24.14 -21.48
N PRO A 14 -5.66 25.39 -20.96
CA PRO A 14 -4.41 26.06 -20.61
C PRO A 14 -3.59 25.25 -19.63
N VAL A 15 -2.27 25.29 -19.79
CA VAL A 15 -1.33 24.54 -18.95
C VAL A 15 -1.48 24.91 -17.47
N ASP A 16 -1.74 26.17 -17.16
CA ASP A 16 -1.94 26.64 -15.78
C ASP A 16 -3.20 26.04 -15.15
N THR A 17 -4.31 25.98 -15.89
CA THR A 17 -5.54 25.27 -15.47
C THR A 17 -5.29 23.79 -15.28
N VAL A 18 -4.47 23.17 -16.16
CA VAL A 18 -4.08 21.77 -16.01
C VAL A 18 -3.33 21.52 -14.71
N ASN A 19 -2.32 22.35 -14.42
CA ASN A 19 -1.46 22.19 -13.26
C ASN A 19 -2.17 22.54 -11.96
N SER A 20 -2.87 23.67 -11.90
CA SER A 20 -3.64 24.07 -10.71
C SER A 20 -4.64 22.99 -10.30
N TRP A 21 -5.39 22.42 -11.26
CA TRP A 21 -6.32 21.35 -10.93
C TRP A 21 -5.62 20.07 -10.48
N ARG A 22 -4.46 19.73 -11.07
CA ARG A 22 -3.68 18.56 -10.62
C ARG A 22 -3.25 18.70 -9.17
N ASP A 23 -2.81 19.90 -8.77
CA ASP A 23 -2.40 20.16 -7.40
C ASP A 23 -3.56 19.90 -6.43
N GLU A 24 -4.73 20.46 -6.71
CA GLU A 24 -5.95 20.23 -5.92
C GLU A 24 -6.35 18.75 -5.89
N LEU A 25 -6.30 18.05 -7.04
CA LEU A 25 -6.66 16.64 -7.15
C LEU A 25 -5.74 15.72 -6.35
N PHE A 26 -4.44 16.05 -6.24
CA PHE A 26 -3.53 15.31 -5.38
C PHE A 26 -3.96 15.41 -3.90
N TRP A 27 -4.31 16.61 -3.44
CA TRP A 27 -4.80 16.82 -2.08
C TRP A 27 -6.16 16.18 -1.83
N HIS A 28 -7.10 16.29 -2.78
CA HIS A 28 -8.37 15.56 -2.72
C HIS A 28 -8.16 14.05 -2.57
N ARG A 29 -7.12 13.50 -3.20
CA ARG A 29 -6.75 12.09 -3.06
C ARG A 29 -6.22 11.76 -1.67
N LEU A 30 -5.31 12.56 -1.14
CA LEU A 30 -4.77 12.35 0.21
C LEU A 30 -5.86 12.50 1.27
N ASN A 31 -6.67 13.56 1.20
CA ASN A 31 -7.77 13.79 2.14
C ASN A 31 -8.77 12.63 2.13
N LYS A 32 -9.10 12.10 0.95
CA LYS A 32 -9.96 10.92 0.84
C LYS A 32 -9.38 9.68 1.51
N LYS A 33 -8.06 9.48 1.45
CA LYS A 33 -7.39 8.39 2.16
C LYS A 33 -7.34 8.65 3.66
N CYS A 34 -7.21 9.91 4.08
CA CYS A 34 -7.22 10.31 5.49
C CYS A 34 -8.54 9.96 6.16
N VAL A 35 -9.68 9.97 5.46
CA VAL A 35 -10.98 9.53 6.02
C VAL A 35 -10.91 8.12 6.60
N GLU A 36 -10.33 7.15 5.87
CA GLU A 36 -10.21 5.77 6.37
C GLU A 36 -9.18 5.67 7.51
N ILE A 37 -8.09 6.44 7.41
CA ILE A 37 -7.02 6.47 8.41
C ILE A 37 -7.48 7.08 9.72
N ASP A 38 -8.31 8.13 9.67
CA ASP A 38 -8.88 8.76 10.84
C ASP A 38 -9.82 7.81 11.59
N LEU A 39 -10.66 7.06 10.86
CA LEU A 39 -11.47 5.99 11.45
C LEU A 39 -10.60 4.92 12.14
N TRP A 40 -9.46 4.57 11.54
CA TRP A 40 -8.50 3.67 12.20
C TRP A 40 -7.86 4.29 13.42
N GLY A 41 -7.55 5.59 13.39
CA GLY A 41 -7.03 6.38 14.50
C GLY A 41 -7.99 6.36 15.67
N GLN A 42 -9.23 6.80 15.47
CA GLN A 42 -10.30 6.76 16.48
C GLN A 42 -10.47 5.36 17.09
N ALA A 43 -10.56 4.32 16.25
CA ALA A 43 -10.70 2.94 16.71
C ALA A 43 -9.47 2.37 17.44
N SER A 44 -8.32 3.03 17.38
CA SER A 44 -7.08 2.62 18.04
C SER A 44 -6.61 3.62 19.10
N ASN A 45 -7.47 4.53 19.53
CA ASN A 45 -7.11 5.65 20.42
C ASN A 45 -5.85 6.40 19.94
N PHE A 46 -5.79 6.64 18.63
CA PHE A 46 -4.70 7.30 17.93
C PHE A 46 -3.32 6.64 18.15
N ASN A 47 -3.28 5.31 18.28
CA ASN A 47 -2.03 4.56 18.23
C ASN A 47 -1.50 4.52 16.78
N TRP A 48 -0.66 5.49 16.43
CA TRP A 48 -0.17 5.66 15.07
C TRP A 48 0.71 4.52 14.53
N GLU A 49 1.34 3.72 15.40
CA GLU A 49 2.03 2.50 14.97
C GLU A 49 1.02 1.45 14.50
N GLN A 50 -0.10 1.31 15.20
CA GLN A 50 -1.20 0.44 14.79
C GLN A 50 -1.89 0.93 13.50
N VAL A 51 -2.07 2.24 13.36
CA VAL A 51 -2.61 2.85 12.14
C VAL A 51 -1.69 2.60 10.95
N LEU A 52 -0.38 2.80 11.11
CA LEU A 52 0.61 2.49 10.08
C LEU A 52 0.59 1.00 9.73
N PHE A 53 0.48 0.11 10.72
CA PHE A 53 0.38 -1.33 10.50
C PHE A 53 -0.80 -1.69 9.60
N LYS A 54 -2.01 -1.17 9.88
CA LYS A 54 -3.19 -1.34 9.01
C LYS A 54 -2.94 -0.83 7.59
N ALA A 55 -2.34 0.36 7.48
CA ALA A 55 -2.02 0.97 6.18
C ALA A 55 -1.01 0.11 5.38
N LEU A 56 0.01 -0.44 6.04
CA LEU A 56 1.00 -1.32 5.42
C LEU A 56 0.42 -2.69 5.07
N LEU A 57 -0.42 -3.31 5.91
CA LEU A 57 -1.16 -4.52 5.55
C LEU A 57 -1.91 -4.32 4.22
N LYS A 58 -2.73 -3.28 4.16
CA LYS A 58 -3.48 -2.94 2.94
C LYS A 58 -2.55 -2.63 1.75
N GLY A 59 -1.47 -1.89 1.99
CA GLY A 59 -0.49 -1.52 0.98
C GLY A 59 0.24 -2.74 0.38
N PHE A 60 0.64 -3.69 1.22
CA PHE A 60 1.34 -4.91 0.79
C PHE A 60 0.45 -5.84 -0.03
N GLY A 61 -0.85 -5.86 0.26
CA GLY A 61 -1.83 -6.61 -0.54
C GLY A 61 -2.17 -5.97 -1.89
N LEU A 62 -1.76 -4.71 -2.14
CA LEU A 62 -2.07 -3.96 -3.35
C LEU A 62 -3.59 -3.98 -3.68
N LYS A 63 -3.93 -3.81 -4.97
CA LYS A 63 -5.34 -3.80 -5.43
C LYS A 63 -6.06 -5.14 -5.21
N HIS A 64 -5.36 -6.27 -5.37
CA HIS A 64 -5.99 -7.60 -5.40
C HIS A 64 -6.21 -8.15 -3.99
N ASN A 65 -5.19 -8.05 -3.13
CA ASN A 65 -5.18 -8.65 -1.81
C ASN A 65 -5.23 -7.62 -0.67
N GLY A 66 -5.34 -6.32 -0.95
CA GLY A 66 -5.34 -5.28 0.09
C GLY A 66 -6.42 -5.48 1.15
N ARG A 67 -7.63 -5.91 0.76
CA ARG A 67 -8.71 -6.23 1.72
C ARG A 67 -8.42 -7.51 2.52
N ALA A 68 -7.81 -8.51 1.87
CA ALA A 68 -7.44 -9.76 2.54
C ALA A 68 -6.33 -9.54 3.56
N PHE A 69 -5.31 -8.76 3.22
CA PHE A 69 -4.22 -8.46 4.14
C PHE A 69 -4.69 -7.56 5.28
N LEU A 70 -5.47 -6.52 4.98
CA LEU A 70 -6.05 -5.65 6.01
C LEU A 70 -6.84 -6.50 7.03
N SER A 71 -7.66 -7.46 6.59
CA SER A 71 -8.45 -8.31 7.51
C SER A 71 -7.66 -8.99 8.66
N LEU A 72 -6.34 -9.16 8.52
CA LEU A 72 -5.47 -9.61 9.60
C LEU A 72 -5.55 -8.74 10.86
N GLU A 73 -5.81 -7.43 10.76
CA GLU A 73 -5.91 -6.57 11.95
C GLU A 73 -7.06 -6.96 12.87
N ARG A 74 -8.12 -7.57 12.32
CA ARG A 74 -9.31 -7.99 13.07
C ARG A 74 -9.06 -9.29 13.83
N ALA A 75 -8.17 -10.12 13.31
CA ALA A 75 -7.83 -11.43 13.85
C ALA A 75 -6.57 -11.42 14.74
N LEU A 76 -5.70 -10.41 14.57
CA LEU A 76 -4.46 -10.27 15.31
C LEU A 76 -4.48 -9.01 16.17
N PRO A 77 -4.75 -9.13 17.49
CA PRO A 77 -4.66 -8.01 18.42
C PRO A 77 -3.28 -7.34 18.36
N PHE A 78 -3.26 -6.01 18.36
CA PHE A 78 -2.02 -5.26 18.11
C PHE A 78 -0.93 -5.51 19.16
N ASP A 79 -1.30 -5.71 20.43
CA ASP A 79 -0.34 -6.07 21.47
C ASP A 79 0.28 -7.45 21.28
N VAL A 80 -0.46 -8.39 20.69
CA VAL A 80 0.06 -9.71 20.31
C VAL A 80 1.01 -9.54 19.14
N PHE A 81 0.63 -8.79 18.11
CA PHE A 81 1.51 -8.46 16.99
C PHE A 81 2.85 -7.89 17.46
N ARG A 82 2.85 -6.90 18.36
CA ARG A 82 4.07 -6.31 18.93
C ARG A 82 4.95 -7.31 19.68
N LYS A 83 4.37 -8.30 20.36
CA LYS A 83 5.15 -9.37 21.00
C LYS A 83 5.80 -10.26 19.94
N LEU A 84 5.08 -10.57 18.88
CA LEU A 84 5.54 -11.45 17.80
C LEU A 84 6.62 -10.81 16.93
N THR A 85 6.72 -9.47 16.84
CA THR A 85 7.79 -8.83 16.05
C THR A 85 9.19 -9.21 16.52
N HIS A 86 9.38 -9.69 17.75
CA HIS A 86 10.69 -10.15 18.24
C HIS A 86 11.08 -11.56 17.75
N ASN A 87 10.16 -12.31 17.14
CA ASN A 87 10.40 -13.64 16.62
C ASN A 87 9.78 -13.76 15.20
N LEU A 88 10.64 -13.67 14.19
CA LEU A 88 10.22 -13.68 12.79
C LEU A 88 9.43 -14.95 12.39
N PRO A 89 9.90 -16.19 12.66
CA PRO A 89 9.11 -17.39 12.39
C PRO A 89 7.72 -17.37 13.03
N ALA A 90 7.61 -16.89 14.28
CA ALA A 90 6.35 -16.78 14.98
C ALA A 90 5.40 -15.78 14.28
N LEU A 91 5.88 -14.58 13.96
CA LEU A 91 5.08 -13.57 13.25
C LEU A 91 4.67 -14.05 11.85
N GLU A 92 5.60 -14.63 11.10
CA GLU A 92 5.34 -15.16 9.76
C GLU A 92 4.31 -16.30 9.79
N SER A 93 4.42 -17.21 10.76
CA SER A 93 3.44 -18.30 10.94
C SER A 93 2.03 -17.77 11.20
N VAL A 94 1.90 -16.72 12.01
CA VAL A 94 0.60 -16.10 12.31
C VAL A 94 0.01 -15.41 11.09
N PHE A 95 0.80 -14.64 10.35
CA PHE A 95 0.32 -14.01 9.11
C PHE A 95 -0.15 -15.03 8.07
N LEU A 96 0.65 -16.06 7.81
CA LEU A 96 0.31 -17.08 6.83
C LEU A 96 -0.87 -17.95 7.31
N GLY A 97 -0.88 -18.33 8.58
CA GLY A 97 -1.92 -19.15 9.20
C GLY A 97 -3.27 -18.45 9.24
N LEU A 98 -3.33 -17.19 9.66
CA LEU A 98 -4.57 -16.41 9.68
C LEU A 98 -5.13 -16.15 8.27
N CYS A 99 -4.27 -16.06 7.26
CA CYS A 99 -4.70 -15.98 5.86
C CYS A 99 -5.13 -17.34 5.26
N GLY A 100 -5.10 -18.43 6.04
CA GLY A 100 -5.43 -19.77 5.56
C GLY A 100 -4.37 -20.40 4.65
N LEU A 101 -3.17 -19.82 4.58
CA LEU A 101 -2.08 -20.30 3.72
C LEU A 101 -1.34 -21.50 4.33
N LEU A 102 -1.68 -21.87 5.57
CA LEU A 102 -1.18 -23.08 6.27
C LEU A 102 -2.25 -24.17 6.44
N SER A 103 -3.40 -24.03 5.75
CA SER A 103 -4.53 -24.96 5.87
C SER A 103 -4.41 -26.22 5.02
N GLY A 104 -3.40 -26.31 4.13
CA GLY A 104 -3.18 -27.51 3.32
C GLY A 104 -2.89 -28.74 4.18
N GLU A 105 -3.58 -29.85 3.89
CA GLU A 105 -3.45 -31.10 4.65
C GLU A 105 -2.27 -31.98 4.19
N ASN A 106 -1.72 -31.74 2.99
CA ASN A 106 -0.79 -32.67 2.32
C ASN A 106 0.58 -32.06 1.92
N SER A 107 1.11 -31.09 2.67
CA SER A 107 2.46 -30.59 2.39
C SER A 107 3.50 -31.35 3.22
N GLU A 108 4.42 -32.04 2.55
CA GLU A 108 5.59 -32.70 3.16
C GLU A 108 6.76 -31.74 3.40
N ASP A 109 6.59 -30.46 3.06
CA ASP A 109 7.64 -29.46 3.20
C ASP A 109 7.96 -29.17 4.69
N PRO A 110 9.20 -29.42 5.16
CA PRO A 110 9.57 -29.22 6.56
C PRO A 110 9.33 -27.79 7.05
N TYR A 111 9.53 -26.79 6.18
CA TYR A 111 9.32 -25.39 6.55
C TYR A 111 7.83 -25.09 6.76
N PHE A 112 6.98 -25.55 5.83
CA PHE A 112 5.53 -25.44 5.98
C PHE A 112 5.04 -26.09 7.27
N LEU A 113 5.49 -27.32 7.55
CA LEU A 113 5.10 -28.07 8.75
C LEU A 113 5.53 -27.35 10.03
N SER A 114 6.74 -26.79 10.05
CA SER A 114 7.23 -26.00 11.19
C SER A 114 6.37 -24.77 11.46
N LEU A 115 6.02 -24.00 10.41
CA LEU A 115 5.18 -22.82 10.53
C LEU A 115 3.76 -23.18 10.94
N LYS A 116 3.20 -24.28 10.40
CA LYS A 116 1.86 -24.76 10.77
C LYS A 116 1.81 -25.11 12.26
N LYS A 117 2.81 -25.84 12.77
CA LYS A 117 2.92 -26.18 14.20
C LYS A 117 3.01 -24.92 15.07
N GLU A 118 3.88 -23.98 14.70
CA GLU A 118 4.06 -22.71 15.43
C GLU A 118 2.76 -21.90 15.45
N TYR A 119 2.10 -21.76 14.29
CA TYR A 119 0.82 -21.07 14.17
C TYR A 119 -0.26 -21.69 15.06
N LEU A 120 -0.42 -23.02 15.05
CA LEU A 120 -1.43 -23.70 15.87
C LEU A 120 -1.19 -23.48 17.39
N TYR A 121 0.07 -23.48 17.81
CA TYR A 121 0.44 -23.14 19.18
C TYR A 121 0.06 -21.69 19.51
N LEU A 122 0.46 -20.72 18.67
CA LEU A 122 0.20 -19.29 18.90
C LEU A 122 -1.29 -18.94 18.80
N ARG A 123 -2.02 -19.61 17.91
CA ARG A 123 -3.48 -19.50 17.78
C ARG A 123 -4.15 -19.86 19.10
N THR A 124 -3.76 -20.97 19.71
CA THR A 124 -4.28 -21.38 21.03
C THR A 124 -3.84 -20.42 22.13
N LYS A 125 -2.54 -20.09 22.19
CA LYS A 125 -1.95 -19.22 23.22
C LYS A 125 -2.61 -17.83 23.29
N TYR A 126 -2.87 -17.23 22.12
CA TYR A 126 -3.41 -15.88 22.01
C TYR A 126 -4.90 -15.84 21.63
N LYS A 127 -5.57 -17.00 21.58
CA LYS A 127 -6.99 -17.14 21.19
C LYS A 127 -7.29 -16.48 19.84
N LEU A 128 -6.39 -16.64 18.86
CA LEU A 128 -6.55 -16.06 17.53
C LEU A 128 -7.66 -16.81 16.76
N SER A 129 -8.54 -16.07 16.10
CA SER A 129 -9.54 -16.63 15.18
C SER A 129 -9.33 -16.12 13.76
N ALA A 130 -9.41 -17.03 12.79
CA ALA A 130 -9.33 -16.70 11.37
C ALA A 130 -10.70 -16.36 10.75
N ASP A 131 -11.80 -16.36 11.53
CA ASP A 131 -13.16 -16.16 10.99
C ASP A 131 -13.35 -14.81 10.31
N ALA A 132 -12.64 -13.79 10.78
CA ALA A 132 -12.67 -12.44 10.21
C ALA A 132 -11.67 -12.25 9.05
N CYS A 133 -10.80 -13.24 8.79
CA CYS A 133 -9.77 -13.15 7.77
C CYS A 133 -10.29 -13.60 6.40
N HIS A 134 -9.82 -12.93 5.35
CA HIS A 134 -10.03 -13.39 3.98
C HIS A 134 -8.78 -14.06 3.44
N THR A 135 -8.95 -15.18 2.74
CA THR A 135 -7.86 -15.85 2.04
C THR A 135 -7.42 -15.01 0.83
N PRO A 136 -6.13 -14.66 0.70
CA PRO A 136 -5.63 -13.89 -0.42
C PRO A 136 -5.54 -14.77 -1.68
N VAL A 137 -5.68 -14.14 -2.84
CA VAL A 137 -5.63 -14.83 -4.14
C VAL A 137 -4.22 -14.80 -4.74
N PHE A 138 -3.86 -15.88 -5.44
CA PHE A 138 -2.62 -15.98 -6.23
C PHE A 138 -2.86 -15.72 -7.72
N PHE A 139 -4.08 -15.94 -8.21
CA PHE A 139 -4.43 -15.85 -9.61
C PHE A 139 -4.11 -14.46 -10.20
N SER A 140 -3.58 -14.44 -11.43
CA SER A 140 -3.16 -13.22 -12.15
C SER A 140 -2.02 -12.40 -11.49
N LEU A 141 -1.36 -12.93 -10.46
CA LEU A 141 -0.19 -12.30 -9.86
C LEU A 141 1.11 -12.81 -10.48
N ARG A 142 2.10 -11.93 -10.56
CA ARG A 142 3.48 -12.33 -10.80
C ARG A 142 4.05 -12.94 -9.51
N PRO A 143 5.00 -13.89 -9.57
CA PRO A 143 5.53 -14.58 -8.39
C PRO A 143 6.01 -13.66 -7.25
N HIS A 144 6.70 -12.55 -7.55
CA HIS A 144 7.12 -11.57 -6.53
C HIS A 144 5.97 -10.88 -5.78
N ASN A 145 4.74 -10.93 -6.32
CA ASN A 145 3.55 -10.38 -5.71
C ASN A 145 2.71 -11.42 -4.99
N PHE A 146 3.16 -12.68 -4.92
CA PHE A 146 2.42 -13.73 -4.24
C PHE A 146 2.24 -13.42 -2.76
N PRO A 147 1.08 -13.78 -2.19
CA PRO A 147 0.77 -13.52 -0.79
C PRO A 147 1.83 -14.02 0.20
N THR A 148 2.40 -15.21 -0.05
CA THR A 148 3.50 -15.80 0.72
C THR A 148 4.70 -14.86 0.84
N ILE A 149 5.17 -14.36 -0.30
CA ILE A 149 6.31 -13.43 -0.37
C ILE A 149 5.97 -12.10 0.31
N ARG A 150 4.79 -11.54 0.04
CA ARG A 150 4.41 -10.23 0.59
C ARG A 150 4.20 -10.25 2.10
N LEU A 151 3.58 -11.30 2.64
CA LEU A 151 3.41 -11.45 4.09
C LEU A 151 4.75 -11.67 4.79
N SER A 152 5.63 -12.50 4.22
CA SER A 152 6.98 -12.71 4.75
C SER A 152 7.81 -11.42 4.76
N GLN A 153 7.78 -10.65 3.66
CA GLN A 153 8.47 -9.34 3.59
C GLN A 153 7.94 -8.35 4.65
N LEU A 154 6.63 -8.33 4.88
CA LEU A 154 6.02 -7.47 5.90
C LEU A 154 6.39 -7.92 7.32
N ALA A 155 6.40 -9.22 7.59
CA ALA A 155 6.87 -9.78 8.86
C ALA A 155 8.33 -9.41 9.12
N GLN A 156 9.20 -9.56 8.13
CA GLN A 156 10.61 -9.18 8.21
C GLN A 156 10.78 -7.66 8.45
N LEU A 157 9.99 -6.82 7.79
CA LEU A 157 10.05 -5.35 7.97
C LEU A 157 9.83 -4.98 9.43
N TYR A 158 8.78 -5.52 10.04
CA TYR A 158 8.45 -5.24 11.43
C TYR A 158 9.35 -5.95 12.42
N HIS A 159 9.92 -7.10 12.06
CA HIS A 159 10.96 -7.74 12.85
C HIS A 159 12.23 -6.87 12.93
N GLN A 160 12.63 -6.26 11.81
CA GLN A 160 13.77 -5.35 11.75
C GLN A 160 13.50 -4.02 12.44
N LEU A 161 12.29 -3.49 12.31
CA LEU A 161 11.92 -2.16 12.79
C LEU A 161 10.54 -2.19 13.51
N PRO A 162 10.45 -2.67 14.76
CA PRO A 162 9.17 -2.79 15.49
C PRO A 162 8.44 -1.46 15.77
N ASN A 163 9.15 -0.33 15.77
CA ASN A 163 8.60 1.03 15.96
C ASN A 163 8.80 1.85 14.68
N LEU A 164 8.24 1.35 13.58
CA LEU A 164 8.47 1.89 12.24
C LEU A 164 7.89 3.30 12.08
N PHE A 165 6.72 3.57 12.67
CA PHE A 165 6.08 4.87 12.57
C PHE A 165 6.95 5.98 13.16
N ASP A 166 7.56 5.75 14.32
CA ASP A 166 8.44 6.73 14.97
C ASP A 166 9.65 7.09 14.09
N ARG A 167 10.19 6.12 13.35
CA ARG A 167 11.29 6.35 12.41
C ARG A 167 10.82 7.11 11.17
N ILE A 168 9.65 6.75 10.63
CA ILE A 168 9.06 7.39 9.46
C ILE A 168 8.76 8.87 9.73
N ARG A 169 8.12 9.21 10.86
CA ARG A 169 7.77 10.61 11.18
C ARG A 169 8.99 11.52 11.40
N ARG A 170 10.17 10.95 11.69
CA ARG A 170 11.44 11.66 11.88
C ARG A 170 12.29 11.74 10.61
N ALA A 171 11.92 11.01 9.56
CA ALA A 171 12.66 11.01 8.31
C ALA A 171 12.58 12.41 7.65
N LYS A 172 13.74 12.92 7.20
CA LYS A 172 13.87 14.26 6.61
C LYS A 172 14.01 14.25 5.09
N SER A 173 14.08 13.07 4.48
CA SER A 173 14.30 12.92 3.04
C SER A 173 13.65 11.66 2.48
N LEU A 174 13.31 11.69 1.20
CA LEU A 174 12.76 10.53 0.50
C LEU A 174 13.73 9.32 0.51
N PRO A 175 15.05 9.47 0.31
CA PRO A 175 15.99 8.35 0.47
C PRO A 175 15.96 7.73 1.86
N ALA A 176 15.84 8.54 2.93
CA ALA A 176 15.73 8.02 4.29
C ALA A 176 14.45 7.18 4.47
N LEU A 177 13.31 7.64 3.96
CA LEU A 177 12.06 6.87 3.96
C LEU A 177 12.19 5.56 3.18
N LYS A 178 12.80 5.57 1.99
CA LYS A 178 13.03 4.36 1.20
C LYS A 178 13.95 3.38 1.92
N ASN A 179 14.94 3.87 2.66
CA ASN A 179 15.84 3.04 3.44
C ASN A 179 15.12 2.32 4.59
N LEU A 180 14.13 2.96 5.23
CA LEU A 180 13.29 2.30 6.24
C LEU A 180 12.47 1.13 5.67
N LEU A 181 12.24 1.12 4.35
CA LEU A 181 11.55 0.03 3.65
C LEU A 181 12.53 -0.99 3.02
N ASN A 182 13.82 -0.95 3.35
CA ASN A 182 14.79 -1.94 2.89
C ASN A 182 14.63 -3.25 3.66
N THR A 183 13.73 -4.10 3.18
CA THR A 183 13.47 -5.45 3.72
C THR A 183 13.52 -6.52 2.62
N HIS A 184 13.42 -7.78 3.03
CA HIS A 184 13.38 -8.98 2.22
C HIS A 184 12.44 -10.02 2.85
N ALA A 185 12.10 -11.08 2.15
CA ALA A 185 11.41 -12.22 2.76
C ALA A 185 12.38 -13.05 3.61
N SER A 186 11.85 -13.95 4.44
CA SER A 186 12.63 -14.92 5.20
C SER A 186 13.42 -15.86 4.27
N SER A 187 14.48 -16.49 4.79
CA SER A 187 15.48 -17.22 3.99
C SER A 187 14.90 -18.33 3.11
N TYR A 188 13.86 -19.02 3.57
CA TYR A 188 13.17 -20.06 2.82
C TYR A 188 12.69 -19.57 1.45
N TRP A 189 12.16 -18.34 1.40
CA TRP A 189 11.60 -17.75 0.18
C TRP A 189 12.67 -17.34 -0.83
N ASN A 190 13.96 -17.36 -0.48
CA ASN A 190 15.01 -17.04 -1.45
C ASN A 190 15.06 -18.04 -2.60
N THR A 191 14.59 -19.28 -2.39
CA THR A 191 14.49 -20.31 -3.42
C THR A 191 13.05 -20.71 -3.73
N HIS A 192 12.05 -20.13 -3.08
CA HIS A 192 10.64 -20.52 -3.20
C HIS A 192 9.74 -19.33 -3.47
N TYR A 193 8.69 -19.53 -4.27
CA TYR A 193 7.55 -18.60 -4.36
C TYR A 193 6.29 -19.17 -3.70
N THR A 194 6.19 -20.49 -3.66
CA THR A 194 5.13 -21.27 -3.02
C THR A 194 5.80 -22.43 -2.29
N PHE A 195 5.13 -22.96 -1.26
CA PHE A 195 5.65 -24.09 -0.50
C PHE A 195 5.96 -25.31 -1.37
N GLY A 196 7.03 -26.04 -1.03
CA GLY A 196 7.49 -27.27 -1.67
C GLY A 196 8.03 -27.12 -3.10
N LYS A 197 7.95 -25.94 -3.72
CA LYS A 197 8.40 -25.71 -5.11
C LYS A 197 9.62 -24.81 -5.13
N SER A 198 10.79 -25.44 -5.14
CA SER A 198 12.05 -24.74 -5.27
C SER A 198 12.27 -24.23 -6.69
N GLY A 199 13.06 -23.17 -6.79
CA GLY A 199 13.50 -22.55 -8.03
C GLY A 199 14.88 -21.94 -7.83
N THR A 200 15.24 -21.00 -8.69
CA THR A 200 16.52 -20.31 -8.62
C THR A 200 16.60 -19.44 -7.37
N TYR A 201 17.80 -19.40 -6.77
CA TYR A 201 18.08 -18.51 -5.67
C TYR A 201 17.97 -17.05 -6.11
N GLU A 202 17.20 -16.27 -5.36
CA GLU A 202 17.11 -14.83 -5.49
C GLU A 202 16.54 -14.25 -4.19
N LEU A 203 17.29 -13.32 -3.59
CA LEU A 203 16.88 -12.61 -2.38
C LEU A 203 15.64 -11.77 -2.64
N LYS A 204 14.50 -12.13 -2.02
CA LYS A 204 13.19 -11.52 -2.28
C LYS A 204 13.04 -10.14 -1.62
N LYS A 205 13.78 -9.14 -2.10
CA LYS A 205 13.72 -7.74 -1.62
C LYS A 205 12.48 -7.00 -2.13
N LEU A 206 12.14 -5.89 -1.46
CA LEU A 206 11.21 -4.92 -2.04
C LEU A 206 11.86 -4.17 -3.21
N SER A 207 11.21 -4.17 -4.37
CA SER A 207 11.62 -3.32 -5.50
C SER A 207 11.43 -1.84 -5.16
N ASN A 208 12.20 -0.96 -5.80
CA ASN A 208 12.02 0.49 -5.64
C ASN A 208 10.61 0.95 -6.03
N SER A 209 10.06 0.40 -7.13
CA SER A 209 8.69 0.69 -7.54
C SER A 209 7.64 0.30 -6.50
N PHE A 210 7.85 -0.79 -5.76
CA PHE A 210 6.94 -1.20 -4.71
C PHE A 210 7.08 -0.33 -3.46
N LYS A 211 8.30 0.08 -3.09
CA LYS A 211 8.50 1.07 -2.03
C LYS A 211 7.80 2.38 -2.36
N ASP A 212 7.92 2.86 -3.59
CA ASP A 212 7.23 4.08 -4.05
C ASP A 212 5.71 3.94 -3.89
N LEU A 213 5.14 2.77 -4.25
CA LEU A 213 3.72 2.49 -4.04
C LEU A 213 3.31 2.47 -2.56
N LEU A 214 4.13 1.91 -1.67
CA LEU A 214 3.87 1.93 -0.22
C LEU A 214 3.93 3.35 0.33
N LEU A 215 4.89 4.16 -0.14
CA LEU A 215 4.98 5.56 0.26
C LEU A 215 3.72 6.35 -0.12
N LEU A 216 3.29 6.22 -1.37
CA LEU A 216 2.13 6.94 -1.91
C LEU A 216 0.80 6.46 -1.32
N ASN A 217 0.67 5.15 -1.03
CA ASN A 217 -0.61 4.57 -0.63
C ASN A 217 -0.80 4.37 0.86
N ALA A 218 0.28 4.28 1.63
CA ALA A 218 0.24 4.04 3.07
C ALA A 218 0.96 5.14 3.84
N VAL A 219 2.23 5.42 3.56
CA VAL A 219 3.06 6.30 4.41
C VAL A 219 2.63 7.77 4.32
N PHE A 220 2.55 8.36 3.12
CA PHE A 220 2.17 9.77 2.99
C PHE A 220 0.76 10.07 3.51
N PRO A 221 -0.27 9.23 3.24
CA PRO A 221 -1.57 9.39 3.86
C PRO A 221 -1.55 9.35 5.39
N VAL A 222 -0.79 8.41 5.98
CA VAL A 222 -0.67 8.30 7.44
C VAL A 222 0.05 9.52 8.03
N LEU A 223 1.15 9.97 7.39
CA LEU A 223 1.86 11.18 7.80
C LEU A 223 0.97 12.43 7.71
N ARG A 224 0.16 12.52 6.65
CA ARG A 224 -0.75 13.65 6.44
C ARG A 224 -1.80 13.75 7.54
N CYS A 225 -2.45 12.64 7.86
CA CYS A 225 -3.46 12.56 8.91
C CYS A 225 -2.84 12.77 10.31
N TYR A 226 -1.65 12.21 10.55
CA TYR A 226 -0.90 12.47 11.79
C TYR A 226 -0.54 13.95 11.96
N GLY A 227 -0.07 14.61 10.89
CA GLY A 227 0.23 16.04 10.90
C GLY A 227 -0.99 16.88 11.24
N GLU A 228 -2.12 16.56 10.63
CA GLU A 228 -3.44 17.16 10.94
C GLU A 228 -3.80 17.01 12.43
N TYR A 229 -3.67 15.80 12.97
CA TYR A 229 -3.97 15.49 14.36
C TYR A 229 -3.12 16.29 15.36
N ILE A 230 -1.83 16.53 15.06
CA ILE A 230 -0.94 17.31 15.94
C ILE A 230 -0.87 18.80 15.58
N GLY A 231 -1.67 19.28 14.63
CA GLY A 231 -1.65 20.67 14.17
C GLY A 231 -0.36 21.08 13.43
N LYS A 232 0.36 20.13 12.83
CA LYS A 232 1.59 20.37 12.08
C LYS A 232 1.38 20.23 10.58
N VAL A 233 1.75 21.28 9.83
CA VAL A 233 1.73 21.26 8.36
C VAL A 233 2.86 20.37 7.84
N VAL A 234 2.49 19.30 7.14
CA VAL A 234 3.42 18.33 6.52
C VAL A 234 3.24 18.25 4.99
N ASP A 235 2.25 18.98 4.46
CA ASP A 235 1.86 18.99 3.06
C ASP A 235 3.01 19.32 2.12
N ILE A 236 3.77 20.39 2.43
CA ILE A 236 4.91 20.81 1.62
C ILE A 236 5.94 19.67 1.50
N GLN A 237 6.24 19.00 2.61
CA GLN A 237 7.21 17.91 2.63
C GLN A 237 6.70 16.69 1.84
N ILE A 238 5.43 16.34 1.98
CA ILE A 238 4.80 15.23 1.25
C ILE A 238 4.77 15.53 -0.26
N MET A 239 4.43 16.77 -0.64
CA MET A 239 4.45 17.22 -2.03
C MET A 239 5.86 17.09 -2.62
N GLN A 240 6.89 17.61 -1.94
CA GLN A 240 8.28 17.47 -2.36
C GLN A 240 8.68 16.00 -2.56
N TRP A 241 8.38 15.13 -1.60
CA TRP A 241 8.68 13.71 -1.76
C TRP A 241 7.88 13.06 -2.90
N ALA A 242 6.65 13.48 -3.15
CA ALA A 242 5.84 12.95 -4.25
C ALA A 242 6.31 13.43 -5.63
N THR A 243 6.90 14.63 -5.73
CA THR A 243 7.49 15.13 -6.99
C THR A 243 8.85 14.51 -7.29
N GLU A 244 9.61 14.08 -6.29
CA GLU A 244 10.84 13.31 -6.45
C GLU A 244 10.62 11.85 -6.92
N LEU A 245 9.40 11.33 -6.75
CA LEU A 245 9.04 9.98 -7.18
C LEU A 245 8.68 9.92 -8.66
N LYS A 246 9.06 8.81 -9.33
CA LYS A 246 8.73 8.60 -10.75
C LYS A 246 7.22 8.48 -10.94
N ALA A 247 6.72 9.02 -12.04
CA ALA A 247 5.32 8.84 -12.43
C ALA A 247 4.94 7.37 -12.57
N GLU A 248 3.74 7.02 -12.09
CA GLU A 248 3.20 5.68 -12.25
C GLU A 248 3.04 5.30 -13.72
N GLN A 249 3.37 4.05 -14.06
CA GLN A 249 3.24 3.53 -15.42
C GLN A 249 2.08 2.54 -15.50
N ASN A 250 0.91 3.04 -15.87
CA ASN A 250 -0.28 2.21 -16.05
C ASN A 250 -1.06 2.64 -17.32
N SER A 251 -2.07 1.85 -17.69
CA SER A 251 -2.86 2.10 -18.90
C SER A 251 -3.55 3.46 -18.89
N LEU A 252 -3.98 3.94 -17.72
CA LEU A 252 -4.62 5.25 -17.58
C LEU A 252 -3.64 6.39 -17.86
N ILE A 253 -2.44 6.35 -17.28
CA ILE A 253 -1.41 7.37 -17.52
C ILE A 253 -1.00 7.38 -18.99
N ARG A 254 -0.92 6.21 -19.64
CA ARG A 254 -0.70 6.14 -21.09
C ARG A 254 -1.84 6.74 -21.90
N THR A 255 -3.10 6.58 -21.47
CA THR A 255 -4.26 7.24 -22.11
C THR A 255 -4.15 8.76 -22.00
N PHE A 256 -3.90 9.32 -20.82
CA PHE A 256 -3.71 10.78 -20.68
C PHE A 256 -2.54 11.30 -21.52
N LYS A 257 -1.42 10.58 -21.57
CA LYS A 257 -0.27 10.97 -22.40
C LYS A 257 -0.63 11.05 -23.89
N LYS A 258 -1.48 10.13 -24.40
CA LYS A 258 -1.96 10.17 -25.79
C LYS A 258 -2.85 11.38 -26.09
N GLU A 259 -3.53 11.91 -25.07
CA GLU A 259 -4.37 13.10 -25.15
C GLU A 259 -3.57 14.40 -24.87
N GLY A 260 -2.24 14.35 -24.92
CA GLY A 260 -1.36 15.51 -24.69
C GLY A 260 -1.05 15.81 -23.22
N ILE A 261 -1.64 15.08 -22.28
CA ILE A 261 -1.49 15.30 -20.83
C ILE A 261 -0.46 14.34 -20.26
N SER A 262 0.81 14.76 -20.21
CA SER A 262 1.92 13.96 -19.67
C SER A 262 2.09 14.15 -18.15
N SER A 263 2.60 13.12 -17.47
CA SER A 263 2.95 13.19 -16.04
C SER A 263 4.44 12.91 -15.83
N GLN A 264 5.15 13.81 -15.17
CA GLN A 264 6.60 13.69 -14.95
C GLN A 264 6.93 12.92 -13.66
N ASN A 265 6.08 13.07 -12.64
CA ASN A 265 6.32 12.55 -11.29
C ASN A 265 5.07 11.85 -10.70
N ALA A 266 5.23 11.28 -9.51
CA ALA A 266 4.15 10.59 -8.82
C ALA A 266 3.04 11.55 -8.42
N PHE A 267 3.36 12.77 -7.98
CA PHE A 267 2.37 13.79 -7.64
C PHE A 267 1.35 14.01 -8.77
N GLU A 268 1.82 14.28 -9.99
CA GLU A 268 0.97 14.47 -11.17
C GLU A 268 0.20 13.20 -11.55
N SER A 269 0.87 12.04 -11.57
CA SER A 269 0.20 10.79 -11.96
C SER A 269 -0.88 10.36 -10.94
N GLN A 270 -0.67 10.59 -9.64
CA GLN A 270 -1.68 10.34 -8.60
C GLN A 270 -2.90 11.24 -8.77
N ALA A 271 -2.70 12.52 -9.15
CA ALA A 271 -3.77 13.45 -9.45
C ALA A 271 -4.63 12.96 -10.62
N LEU A 272 -4.01 12.51 -11.73
CA LEU A 272 -4.72 11.94 -12.88
C LEU A 272 -5.49 10.66 -12.52
N ILE A 273 -4.92 9.80 -11.68
CA ILE A 273 -5.61 8.60 -11.18
C ILE A 273 -6.83 8.99 -10.35
N HIS A 274 -6.72 10.01 -9.50
CA HIS A 274 -7.86 10.53 -8.73
C HIS A 274 -8.94 11.11 -9.65
N LEU A 275 -8.54 11.99 -10.58
CA LEU A 275 -9.42 12.61 -11.56
C LEU A 275 -10.24 11.56 -12.30
N HIS A 276 -9.59 10.56 -12.87
CA HIS A 276 -10.29 9.51 -13.59
C HIS A 276 -11.24 8.72 -12.69
N THR A 277 -10.76 8.32 -11.50
CA THR A 277 -11.52 7.43 -10.61
C THR A 277 -12.74 8.10 -9.98
N HIS A 278 -12.63 9.38 -9.65
CA HIS A 278 -13.65 10.10 -8.88
C HIS A 278 -14.43 11.13 -9.68
N TYR A 279 -13.94 11.56 -10.83
CA TYR A 279 -14.64 12.49 -11.71
C TYR A 279 -15.02 11.84 -13.04
N CYS A 280 -14.05 11.43 -13.86
CA CYS A 280 -14.33 10.94 -15.23
C CYS A 280 -15.25 9.71 -15.23
N ARG A 281 -14.93 8.68 -14.43
CA ARG A 281 -15.76 7.46 -14.33
C ARG A 281 -17.16 7.71 -13.78
N LYS A 282 -17.37 8.85 -13.12
CA LYS A 282 -18.65 9.25 -12.52
C LYS A 282 -19.34 10.34 -13.34
N ASN A 283 -18.83 10.68 -14.53
CA ASN A 283 -19.35 11.72 -15.41
C ASN A 283 -19.47 13.11 -14.74
N LYS A 284 -18.61 13.42 -13.77
CA LYS A 284 -18.62 14.69 -13.03
C LYS A 284 -17.85 15.81 -13.77
N CYS A 285 -18.07 15.97 -15.07
CA CYS A 285 -17.33 16.93 -15.89
C CYS A 285 -17.58 18.38 -15.44
N LEU A 286 -18.80 18.69 -14.98
CA LEU A 286 -19.16 20.01 -14.41
C LEU A 286 -18.48 20.32 -13.06
N GLN A 287 -17.88 19.32 -12.40
CA GLN A 287 -17.10 19.49 -11.16
C GLN A 287 -15.59 19.37 -11.41
N CYS A 288 -15.18 19.23 -12.68
CA CYS A 288 -13.79 19.10 -13.08
C CYS A 288 -13.39 20.41 -13.77
N GLN A 289 -12.35 21.10 -13.28
CA GLN A 289 -11.91 22.37 -13.87
C GLN A 289 -11.59 22.27 -15.37
N TRP A 290 -11.07 21.14 -15.82
CA TRP A 290 -10.83 20.92 -17.26
C TRP A 290 -12.15 20.79 -18.04
N GLY A 291 -13.15 20.15 -17.44
CA GLY A 291 -14.46 19.99 -18.05
C GLY A 291 -15.23 21.31 -18.08
N THR A 292 -15.18 22.10 -17.01
CA THR A 292 -15.81 23.42 -16.97
C THR A 292 -15.16 24.36 -17.98
N TYR A 293 -13.83 24.32 -18.10
CA TYR A 293 -13.10 25.10 -19.09
C TYR A 293 -13.51 24.73 -20.51
N ILE A 294 -13.55 23.43 -20.84
CA ILE A 294 -13.94 22.97 -22.18
C ILE A 294 -15.40 23.36 -22.52
N LEU A 295 -16.31 23.29 -21.55
CA LEU A 295 -17.74 23.55 -21.77
C LEU A 295 -18.10 25.04 -21.77
N TYR A 296 -17.41 25.86 -20.98
CA TYR A 296 -17.81 27.24 -20.70
C TYR A 296 -16.70 28.28 -20.92
N GLY A 297 -15.47 27.87 -21.23
CA GLY A 297 -14.31 28.76 -21.36
C GLY A 297 -13.88 29.41 -20.03
N LYS A 298 -14.23 28.81 -18.89
CA LYS A 298 -13.99 29.30 -17.54
C LYS A 298 -13.18 28.30 -16.71
#